data_AF-A0A8H7M507-F1
#
_entry.id   AF-A0A8H7M507-F1
#
_cell.length_a   1.000
_cell.length_b   1.000
_cell.length_c   1.000
_cell.angle_alpha   90.00
_cell.angle_beta   90.00
_cell.angle_gamma   90.00
#
_symmetry.space_group_name_H-M   'P 1'
#
loop_
_entity.id
_entity.type
_entity.pdbx_description
1 polymer ?
#
loop_
_entity_poly.entity_id
_entity_poly.type
_entity_poly.pdbx_seq_one_letter_code
_entity_poly.pdbx_strand_id
1 'polypeptide(L)'
;MADPVPRADDNKFQSCYILVKNANDGNELGYFGRRWKSGGWYGLEEKTLTFTGEYDSPLQVRFSYLKSNKHPSRLDFRSMNGGDWFGTQATKQSEENVRKYPYVGAALLKTVNEDIGLSPEEFGKAVIVGTKSAPPDSPPPHGDHSVMMGHTPSEYESAIWTYDPVTNDIRAQLISGDGSSPKGSLYYLGGSDAFAITNAINKFKGSKTIVPVTFTCVRRLVSP
;
A
#
# COMPACT_ATOMS: atom_id res chain seq x y z
N MET A 1 -11.38 -34.51 15.10
CA MET A 1 -12.18 -33.71 14.15
C MET A 1 -11.18 -33.04 13.23
N ALA A 2 -11.17 -33.40 11.95
CA ALA A 2 -10.29 -32.75 10.97
C ALA A 2 -10.99 -31.45 10.52
N ASP A 3 -10.31 -30.32 10.65
CA ASP A 3 -10.79 -29.07 10.05
C ASP A 3 -10.89 -29.27 8.53
N PRO A 4 -12.03 -28.92 7.90
CA PRO A 4 -12.16 -29.03 6.47
C PRO A 4 -11.22 -28.01 5.84
N VAL A 5 -10.17 -28.50 5.18
CA VAL A 5 -9.30 -27.70 4.32
C VAL A 5 -10.21 -26.98 3.30
N PRO A 6 -10.25 -25.63 3.26
CA PRO A 6 -11.10 -24.90 2.33
C PRO A 6 -10.81 -25.33 0.89
N ARG A 7 -11.85 -25.64 0.11
CA ARG A 7 -11.68 -25.99 -1.31
C ARG A 7 -11.27 -24.75 -2.08
N ALA A 8 -10.44 -24.91 -3.11
CA ALA A 8 -9.96 -23.80 -3.94
C ALA A 8 -11.09 -22.93 -4.54
N ASP A 9 -12.30 -23.49 -4.71
CA ASP A 9 -13.49 -22.82 -5.25
C ASP A 9 -14.16 -21.80 -4.30
N ASP A 10 -13.75 -21.79 -3.02
CA ASP A 10 -14.29 -20.87 -2.01
C ASP A 10 -13.58 -19.50 -2.01
N ASN A 11 -12.47 -19.39 -2.74
CA ASN A 11 -11.76 -18.13 -2.90
C ASN A 11 -12.44 -17.23 -3.93
N LYS A 12 -12.64 -15.96 -3.56
CA LYS A 12 -13.03 -14.89 -4.46
C LYS A 12 -11.82 -14.04 -4.79
N PHE A 13 -11.58 -13.81 -6.08
CA PHE A 13 -10.61 -12.83 -6.54
C PHE A 13 -11.29 -11.49 -6.75
N GLN A 14 -10.65 -10.43 -6.26
CA GLN A 14 -11.07 -9.04 -6.47
C GLN A 14 -9.94 -8.29 -7.16
N SER A 15 -10.29 -7.46 -8.14
CA SER A 15 -9.38 -6.52 -8.78
C SER A 15 -10.05 -5.16 -8.84
N CYS A 16 -9.32 -4.10 -8.49
CA CYS A 16 -9.83 -2.75 -8.50
C CYS A 16 -8.73 -1.70 -8.54
N TYR A 17 -9.11 -0.49 -8.88
CA TYR A 17 -8.35 0.71 -8.58
C TYR A 17 -8.70 1.15 -7.16
N ILE A 18 -7.77 1.84 -6.51
CA ILE A 18 -8.00 2.41 -5.18
C ILE A 18 -8.29 3.90 -5.36
N LEU A 19 -9.53 4.29 -5.10
CA LEU A 19 -9.94 5.69 -5.01
C LEU A 19 -9.52 6.25 -3.66
N VAL A 20 -8.88 7.42 -3.66
CA VAL A 20 -8.40 8.11 -2.48
C VAL A 20 -9.30 9.30 -2.19
N LYS A 21 -9.85 9.36 -0.98
CA LYS A 21 -10.69 10.47 -0.53
C LYS A 21 -10.09 11.10 0.72
N ASN A 22 -10.30 12.38 0.91
CA ASN A 22 -10.03 13.05 2.17
C ASN A 22 -11.00 12.51 3.23
N ALA A 23 -10.46 12.00 4.34
CA ALA A 23 -11.25 11.37 5.38
C ALA A 23 -12.13 12.35 6.16
N ASN A 24 -11.81 13.65 6.15
CA ASN A 24 -12.54 14.67 6.90
C ASN A 24 -13.81 15.13 6.21
N ASP A 25 -13.77 15.30 4.89
CA ASP A 25 -14.87 15.89 4.10
C ASP A 25 -15.43 14.93 3.02
N GLY A 26 -14.77 13.78 2.79
CA GLY A 26 -15.16 12.80 1.78
C GLY A 26 -14.82 13.21 0.34
N ASN A 27 -14.15 14.34 0.13
CA ASN A 27 -13.79 14.82 -1.21
C ASN A 27 -12.79 13.87 -1.87
N GLU A 28 -13.01 13.58 -3.15
CA GLU A 28 -12.11 12.73 -3.93
C GLU A 28 -10.82 13.49 -4.24
N LEU A 29 -9.69 12.91 -3.86
CA LEU A 29 -8.35 13.47 -4.11
C LEU A 29 -7.74 12.93 -5.40
N GLY A 30 -8.09 11.71 -5.79
CA GLY A 30 -7.50 11.03 -6.94
C GLY A 30 -7.46 9.52 -6.74
N TYR A 31 -6.55 8.85 -7.41
CA TYR A 31 -6.36 7.41 -7.31
C TYR A 31 -4.99 7.08 -6.72
N PHE A 32 -4.87 5.88 -6.16
CA PHE A 32 -3.59 5.33 -5.74
C PHE A 32 -2.74 5.02 -6.98
N GLY A 33 -1.59 5.68 -7.09
CA GLY A 33 -0.66 5.61 -8.21
C GLY A 33 0.71 5.11 -7.79
N ARG A 34 1.53 4.77 -8.78
CA ARG A 34 2.86 4.18 -8.59
C ARG A 34 3.94 5.21 -8.88
N ARG A 35 4.79 5.56 -7.90
CA ARG A 35 5.85 6.58 -8.03
C ARG A 35 7.26 5.99 -7.94
N TRP A 36 7.59 5.09 -8.88
CA TRP A 36 8.86 4.34 -8.82
C TRP A 36 10.06 5.07 -9.43
N LYS A 37 9.83 6.10 -10.27
CA LYS A 37 10.92 6.88 -10.87
C LYS A 37 11.70 7.74 -9.86
N SER A 38 11.09 8.16 -8.75
CA SER A 38 11.68 9.15 -7.84
C SER A 38 11.96 8.65 -6.42
N GLY A 39 11.27 7.60 -5.94
CA GLY A 39 11.43 7.16 -4.56
C GLY A 39 10.97 5.74 -4.23
N GLY A 40 10.33 5.04 -5.17
CA GLY A 40 9.93 3.64 -4.96
C GLY A 40 8.71 3.45 -4.05
N TRP A 41 7.98 4.50 -3.70
CA TRP A 41 6.72 4.43 -2.94
C TRP A 41 5.50 4.57 -3.86
N TYR A 42 4.31 4.52 -3.26
CA TYR A 42 3.04 4.81 -3.92
C TYR A 42 2.55 6.20 -3.54
N GLY A 43 1.96 6.91 -4.50
CA GLY A 43 1.55 8.32 -4.40
C GLY A 43 0.17 8.56 -5.00
N LEU A 44 -0.27 9.81 -5.00
CA LEU A 44 -1.59 10.20 -5.51
C LEU A 44 -1.51 10.47 -7.02
N GLU A 45 -2.41 9.85 -7.77
CA GLU A 45 -2.60 10.07 -9.20
C GLU A 45 -3.86 10.90 -9.45
N GLU A 46 -3.75 11.96 -10.24
CA GLU A 46 -4.88 12.86 -10.52
C GLU A 46 -5.92 12.20 -11.44
N LYS A 47 -7.15 12.76 -11.45
CA LYS A 47 -8.28 12.23 -12.25
C LYS A 47 -8.12 12.40 -13.76
N THR A 48 -7.25 13.31 -14.20
CA THR A 48 -7.14 13.69 -15.60
C THR A 48 -6.20 12.79 -16.37
N LEU A 49 -6.79 11.90 -17.17
CA LEU A 49 -6.14 11.34 -18.36
C LEU A 49 -5.89 12.48 -19.37
N THR A 50 -4.89 13.32 -19.14
CA THR A 50 -4.42 14.20 -20.21
C THR A 50 -3.79 13.32 -21.28
N PHE A 51 -4.43 13.29 -22.46
CA PHE A 51 -3.99 12.63 -23.69
C PHE A 51 -2.63 13.14 -24.24
N THR A 52 -1.83 13.80 -23.42
CA THR A 52 -0.45 14.18 -23.69
C THR A 52 0.50 13.13 -23.13
N GLY A 53 0.29 11.86 -23.51
CA GLY A 53 1.28 10.79 -23.55
C GLY A 53 2.35 10.63 -22.44
N GLU A 54 2.15 11.07 -21.21
CA GLU A 54 3.27 11.07 -20.23
C GLU A 54 2.89 10.85 -18.75
N TYR A 55 1.65 10.48 -18.40
CA TYR A 55 1.26 10.33 -16.99
C TYR A 55 0.82 8.92 -16.59
N ASP A 56 1.34 8.51 -15.44
CA ASP A 56 1.16 7.24 -14.74
C ASP A 56 -0.33 6.85 -14.68
N SER A 57 -0.69 5.68 -15.21
CA SER A 57 -2.06 5.18 -15.02
C SER A 57 -2.27 4.78 -13.55
N PRO A 58 -3.47 5.04 -12.97
CA PRO A 58 -3.80 4.56 -11.64
C PRO A 58 -3.47 3.08 -11.44
N LEU A 59 -2.95 2.74 -10.26
CA LEU A 59 -2.60 1.38 -9.93
C LEU A 59 -3.86 0.54 -9.72
N GLN A 60 -3.97 -0.54 -10.48
CA GLN A 60 -4.85 -1.65 -10.25
C GLN A 60 -4.16 -2.65 -9.32
N VAL A 61 -4.87 -3.02 -8.26
CA VAL A 61 -4.47 -4.08 -7.33
C VAL A 61 -5.36 -5.30 -7.49
N ARG A 62 -4.84 -6.47 -7.14
CA ARG A 62 -5.58 -7.73 -7.08
C ARG A 62 -5.29 -8.45 -5.77
N PHE A 63 -6.33 -8.99 -5.17
CA PHE A 63 -6.25 -9.79 -3.95
C PHE A 63 -7.31 -10.89 -3.97
N SER A 64 -7.21 -11.84 -3.03
CA SER A 64 -8.17 -12.93 -2.87
C SER A 64 -8.57 -13.11 -1.43
N TYR A 65 -9.83 -13.51 -1.20
CA TYR A 65 -10.35 -13.80 0.13
C TYR A 65 -11.44 -14.88 0.08
N LEU A 66 -11.70 -15.55 1.20
CA LEU A 66 -12.76 -16.54 1.30
C LEU A 66 -14.14 -15.87 1.21
N LYS A 67 -15.04 -16.39 0.36
CA LYS A 67 -16.39 -15.86 0.17
C LYS A 67 -17.21 -15.78 1.46
N SER A 68 -16.96 -16.71 2.38
CA SER A 68 -17.63 -16.78 3.69
C SER A 68 -17.13 -15.70 4.67
N ASN A 69 -15.94 -15.14 4.45
CA ASN A 69 -15.40 -14.10 5.31
C ASN A 69 -16.06 -12.75 4.97
N LYS A 70 -16.84 -12.23 5.92
CA LYS A 70 -17.50 -10.92 5.81
C LYS A 70 -16.56 -9.75 6.07
N HIS A 71 -15.44 -9.99 6.77
CA HIS A 71 -14.40 -8.99 7.04
C HIS A 71 -13.00 -9.55 6.72
N PRO A 72 -12.70 -9.82 5.43
CA PRO A 72 -11.37 -10.19 4.97
C PRO A 72 -10.27 -9.30 5.53
N SER A 73 -9.30 -9.92 6.20
CA SER A 73 -8.12 -9.26 6.77
C SER A 73 -6.85 -9.99 6.34
N ARG A 74 -5.69 -9.35 6.60
CA ARG A 74 -4.36 -9.87 6.26
C ARG A 74 -4.22 -10.24 4.78
N LEU A 75 -4.76 -9.39 3.93
CA LEU A 75 -4.76 -9.61 2.49
C LEU A 75 -3.46 -9.12 1.87
N ASP A 76 -2.88 -9.94 1.01
CA ASP A 76 -1.82 -9.53 0.10
C ASP A 76 -2.43 -8.84 -1.13
N PHE A 77 -2.12 -7.56 -1.31
CA PHE A 77 -2.53 -6.82 -2.49
C PHE A 77 -1.41 -6.88 -3.53
N ARG A 78 -1.64 -7.57 -4.64
CA ARG A 78 -0.69 -7.64 -5.75
C ARG A 78 -0.90 -6.48 -6.71
N SER A 79 0.17 -5.79 -7.07
CA SER A 79 0.16 -4.76 -8.11
C SER A 79 0.01 -5.40 -9.49
N MET A 80 -0.92 -4.93 -10.32
CA MET A 80 -1.28 -5.56 -11.61
C MET A 80 -0.79 -4.79 -12.83
N ASN A 81 -0.76 -3.45 -12.76
CA ASN A 81 -0.27 -2.54 -13.79
C ASN A 81 0.82 -1.63 -13.19
N GLY A 82 1.54 -0.86 -14.01
CA GLY A 82 2.61 0.02 -13.55
C GLY A 82 3.88 0.02 -14.40
N GLY A 83 3.81 -0.46 -15.64
CA GLY A 83 4.79 -0.07 -16.65
C GLY A 83 4.44 1.32 -17.17
N ASP A 84 5.44 2.20 -17.24
CA ASP A 84 5.37 3.36 -18.14
C ASP A 84 5.08 2.81 -19.54
N TRP A 85 4.07 3.34 -20.23
CA TRP A 85 3.64 2.78 -21.52
C TRP A 85 4.68 2.95 -22.64
N PHE A 86 5.70 3.81 -22.45
CA PHE A 86 6.70 4.11 -23.45
C PHE A 86 8.01 3.39 -23.16
N GLY A 87 8.31 2.32 -23.93
CA GLY A 87 9.44 1.38 -23.85
C GLY A 87 10.87 1.94 -23.79
N THR A 88 11.12 2.89 -22.89
CA THR A 88 12.40 3.47 -22.50
C THR A 88 13.08 2.56 -21.47
N GLN A 89 14.37 2.73 -21.18
CA GLN A 89 15.01 1.92 -20.12
C GLN A 89 14.34 2.07 -18.74
N ALA A 90 13.68 3.20 -18.48
CA ALA A 90 12.88 3.42 -17.28
C ALA A 90 11.69 2.43 -17.17
N THR A 91 11.14 1.94 -18.29
CA THR A 91 10.08 0.91 -18.25
C THR A 91 10.60 -0.44 -17.85
N LYS A 92 11.73 -0.87 -18.41
CA LYS A 92 12.36 -2.15 -18.06
C LYS A 92 12.72 -2.18 -16.59
N GLN A 93 13.35 -1.11 -16.10
CA GLN A 93 13.68 -1.01 -14.68
C GLN A 93 12.41 -1.05 -13.84
N SER A 94 11.37 -0.27 -14.16
CA SER A 94 10.08 -0.29 -13.45
C SER A 94 9.45 -1.68 -13.44
N GLU A 95 9.39 -2.37 -14.57
CA GLU A 95 8.84 -3.72 -14.68
C GLU A 95 9.61 -4.76 -13.86
N GLU A 96 10.94 -4.75 -13.91
CA GLU A 96 11.79 -5.61 -13.07
C GLU A 96 11.54 -5.36 -11.60
N ASN A 97 11.41 -4.09 -11.25
CA ASN A 97 11.07 -3.60 -9.94
C ASN A 97 9.71 -4.10 -9.46
N VAL A 98 8.65 -4.02 -10.28
CA VAL A 98 7.33 -4.63 -9.98
C VAL A 98 7.45 -6.12 -9.74
N ARG A 99 8.26 -6.83 -10.53
CA ARG A 99 8.48 -8.27 -10.36
C ARG A 99 9.21 -8.58 -9.05
N LYS A 100 10.16 -7.72 -8.67
CA LYS A 100 10.95 -7.86 -7.44
C LYS A 100 10.14 -7.55 -6.18
N TYR A 101 9.23 -6.56 -6.24
CA TYR A 101 8.36 -6.17 -5.13
C TYR A 101 6.89 -6.10 -5.59
N PRO A 102 6.24 -7.27 -5.79
CA PRO A 102 4.93 -7.34 -6.44
C PRO A 102 3.77 -6.98 -5.51
N TYR A 103 4.00 -6.92 -4.20
CA TYR A 103 2.96 -6.65 -3.22
C TYR A 103 2.94 -5.18 -2.83
N VAL A 104 1.74 -4.62 -2.65
CA VAL A 104 1.54 -3.34 -1.99
C VAL A 104 1.55 -3.64 -0.50
N GLY A 105 2.52 -3.11 0.22
CA GLY A 105 2.70 -3.33 1.65
C GLY A 105 3.11 -2.04 2.34
N ALA A 106 3.68 -2.15 3.53
CA ALA A 106 4.30 -1.02 4.20
C ALA A 106 5.70 -1.39 4.68
N ALA A 107 6.56 -0.40 4.78
CA ALA A 107 7.87 -0.55 5.38
C ALA A 107 8.16 0.61 6.33
N LEU A 108 9.01 0.34 7.32
CA LEU A 108 9.57 1.38 8.16
C LEU A 108 10.68 2.10 7.40
N LEU A 109 10.59 3.43 7.33
CA LEU A 109 11.71 4.24 6.89
C LEU A 109 12.70 4.40 8.06
N LYS A 110 13.68 3.50 8.12
CA LYS A 110 14.86 3.70 8.97
C LYS A 110 15.72 4.79 8.34
N THR A 111 15.87 5.93 9.03
CA THR A 111 17.02 6.80 8.74
C THR A 111 18.27 6.11 9.28
N VAL A 112 19.41 6.35 8.64
CA VAL A 112 20.64 5.52 8.73
C VAL A 112 21.25 5.40 10.15
N ASN A 113 20.66 6.00 11.19
CA ASN A 113 21.14 5.99 12.58
C ASN A 113 20.03 5.85 13.64
N GLU A 114 18.81 5.42 13.28
CA GLU A 114 17.74 5.19 14.26
C GLU A 114 17.45 3.69 14.40
N ASP A 115 17.66 3.12 15.59
CA ASP A 115 17.08 1.84 16.01
C ASP A 115 15.57 2.06 16.21
N ILE A 116 14.83 2.17 15.11
CA ILE A 116 13.38 2.23 15.16
C ILE A 116 12.91 0.81 15.47
N GLY A 117 12.61 0.56 16.73
CA GLY A 117 11.91 -0.64 17.15
C GLY A 117 10.49 -0.62 16.61
N LEU A 118 9.89 -1.79 16.41
CA LEU A 118 8.44 -1.91 16.27
C LEU A 118 7.81 -1.87 17.67
N SER A 119 8.13 -0.85 18.47
CA SER A 119 7.31 -0.58 19.64
C SER A 119 5.98 0.03 19.13
N PRO A 120 4.84 -0.21 19.80
CA PRO A 120 3.54 0.37 19.42
C PRO A 120 3.56 1.90 19.30
N GLU A 121 4.53 2.56 19.94
CA GLU A 121 4.75 4.01 19.89
C GLU A 121 5.61 4.45 18.69
N GLU A 122 6.53 3.61 18.21
CA GLU A 122 7.45 3.88 17.08
C GLU A 122 6.88 3.52 15.71
N PHE A 123 5.68 2.93 15.68
CA PHE A 123 4.82 2.75 14.51
C PHE A 123 4.60 3.99 13.64
N GLY A 124 4.96 5.16 14.15
CA GLY A 124 4.68 6.46 13.58
C GLY A 124 5.40 6.81 12.27
N LYS A 125 6.09 5.88 11.57
CA LYS A 125 6.80 6.17 10.32
C LYS A 125 6.65 5.10 9.21
N ALA A 126 5.65 4.22 9.28
CA ALA A 126 5.41 3.26 8.20
C ALA A 126 4.87 3.97 6.95
N VAL A 127 5.48 3.72 5.80
CA VAL A 127 5.03 4.24 4.49
C VAL A 127 4.65 3.10 3.57
N ILE A 128 3.69 3.34 2.68
CA ILE A 128 3.16 2.34 1.77
C ILE A 128 4.10 2.20 0.56
N VAL A 129 4.62 0.99 0.35
CA VAL A 129 5.69 0.68 -0.59
C VAL A 129 5.46 -0.66 -1.28
N GLY A 130 6.20 -0.92 -2.36
CA GLY A 130 6.31 -2.24 -2.94
C GLY A 130 7.13 -3.15 -2.02
N THR A 131 6.60 -4.32 -1.70
CA THR A 131 7.28 -5.32 -0.86
C THR A 131 7.35 -6.68 -1.53
N LYS A 132 8.20 -7.55 -0.98
CA LYS A 132 8.07 -9.00 -1.14
C LYS A 132 6.93 -9.51 -0.25
N SER A 133 6.56 -10.79 -0.39
CA SER A 133 5.58 -11.40 0.50
C SER A 133 6.17 -11.54 1.91
N ALA A 134 5.41 -11.13 2.91
CA ALA A 134 5.65 -11.40 4.32
C ALA A 134 4.50 -12.29 4.83
N PRO A 135 4.77 -13.26 5.73
CA PRO A 135 3.71 -14.08 6.31
C PRO A 135 2.68 -13.20 7.03
N PRO A 136 1.37 -13.49 6.90
CA PRO A 136 0.36 -12.81 7.69
C PRO A 136 0.56 -13.11 9.18
N ASP A 137 0.26 -12.12 10.03
CA ASP A 137 0.31 -12.22 11.50
C ASP A 137 1.70 -12.56 12.09
N SER A 138 2.78 -12.47 11.31
CA SER A 138 4.14 -12.57 11.83
C SER A 138 4.71 -11.17 12.14
N PRO A 139 5.68 -11.08 13.06
CA PRO A 139 6.52 -9.89 13.12
C PRO A 139 7.11 -9.56 11.74
N PRO A 140 7.22 -8.27 11.39
CA PRO A 140 7.78 -7.82 10.11
C PRO A 140 9.16 -8.45 9.84
N PRO A 141 9.34 -9.18 8.73
CA PRO A 141 10.66 -9.64 8.33
C PRO A 141 11.59 -8.46 8.03
N HIS A 142 12.88 -8.69 8.26
CA HIS A 142 13.94 -7.75 7.88
C HIS A 142 14.37 -8.03 6.44
N GLY A 143 14.30 -7.04 5.55
CA GLY A 143 14.68 -7.22 4.15
C GLY A 143 14.59 -5.96 3.30
N ASP A 144 14.79 -6.12 1.99
CA ASP A 144 14.68 -5.02 1.03
C ASP A 144 13.24 -4.81 0.55
N HIS A 145 12.90 -3.56 0.28
CA HIS A 145 11.64 -3.12 -0.31
C HIS A 145 11.90 -2.04 -1.36
N SER A 146 10.87 -1.62 -2.09
CA SER A 146 11.02 -0.79 -3.30
C SER A 146 11.58 0.61 -3.07
N VAL A 147 11.65 1.12 -1.84
CA VAL A 147 12.29 2.41 -1.51
C VAL A 147 13.78 2.23 -1.23
N MET A 148 14.17 1.08 -0.67
CA MET A 148 15.54 0.77 -0.26
C MET A 148 16.24 -0.12 -1.29
N MET A 149 16.03 0.10 -2.59
CA MET A 149 16.51 -0.72 -3.73
C MET A 149 18.04 -0.96 -3.73
N GLY A 150 18.54 -1.84 -2.85
CA GLY A 150 19.98 -2.06 -2.62
C GLY A 150 20.59 -1.22 -1.48
N HIS A 151 19.78 -0.56 -0.66
CA HIS A 151 20.21 0.15 0.55
C HIS A 151 19.96 -0.71 1.80
N THR A 152 20.23 -0.14 3.00
CA THR A 152 20.09 -0.84 4.29
C THR A 152 18.71 -1.49 4.41
N PRO A 153 18.62 -2.82 4.58
CA PRO A 153 17.34 -3.50 4.78
C PRO A 153 16.57 -2.92 5.97
N SER A 154 15.25 -2.99 5.91
CA SER A 154 14.37 -2.58 7.01
C SER A 154 13.19 -3.53 7.12
N GLU A 155 12.40 -3.33 8.16
CA GLU A 155 11.20 -4.08 8.44
C GLU A 155 10.09 -3.70 7.47
N TYR A 156 9.44 -4.72 6.89
CA TYR A 156 8.30 -4.53 5.99
C TYR A 156 7.22 -5.60 6.22
N GLU A 157 6.00 -5.29 5.80
CA GLU A 157 4.86 -6.23 5.78
C GLU A 157 4.07 -6.08 4.48
N SER A 158 3.57 -7.19 3.93
CA SER A 158 2.72 -7.19 2.72
C SER A 158 1.24 -7.47 3.03
N ALA A 159 0.98 -8.40 3.95
CA ALA A 159 -0.35 -8.88 4.29
C ALA A 159 -1.06 -7.96 5.31
N ILE A 160 -1.16 -6.68 4.98
CA ILE A 160 -1.61 -5.62 5.91
C ILE A 160 -3.03 -5.14 5.62
N TRP A 161 -3.63 -5.59 4.52
CA TRP A 161 -4.87 -5.02 4.04
C TRP A 161 -6.10 -5.72 4.61
N THR A 162 -7.11 -4.91 4.91
CA THR A 162 -8.47 -5.32 5.26
C THR A 162 -9.41 -4.80 4.19
N TYR A 163 -10.40 -5.59 3.81
CA TYR A 163 -11.39 -5.22 2.80
C TYR A 163 -12.80 -5.49 3.32
N ASP A 164 -13.66 -4.48 3.26
CA ASP A 164 -15.09 -4.65 3.51
C ASP A 164 -15.82 -4.87 2.18
N PRO A 165 -16.37 -6.06 1.91
CA PRO A 165 -17.06 -6.36 0.66
C PRO A 165 -18.42 -5.66 0.50
N VAL A 166 -18.99 -5.09 1.57
CA VAL A 166 -20.25 -4.35 1.53
C VAL A 166 -20.02 -2.90 1.12
N THR A 167 -19.06 -2.23 1.76
CA THR A 167 -18.75 -0.81 1.53
C THR A 167 -17.66 -0.58 0.49
N ASN A 168 -16.90 -1.64 0.15
CA ASN A 168 -15.67 -1.59 -0.63
C ASN A 168 -14.53 -0.80 0.04
N ASP A 169 -14.63 -0.56 1.34
CA ASP A 169 -13.62 0.13 2.14
C ASP A 169 -12.35 -0.73 2.25
N ILE A 170 -11.20 -0.08 2.09
CA ILE A 170 -9.87 -0.68 2.26
C ILE A 170 -9.20 -0.01 3.45
N ARG A 171 -8.71 -0.84 4.38
CA ARG A 171 -7.95 -0.38 5.55
C ARG A 171 -6.62 -1.09 5.61
N ALA A 172 -5.66 -0.45 6.26
CA ALA A 172 -4.39 -1.08 6.59
C ALA A 172 -4.34 -1.38 8.10
N GLN A 173 -3.81 -2.55 8.44
CA GLN A 173 -3.49 -2.93 9.81
C GLN A 173 -2.17 -3.68 9.79
N LEU A 174 -1.20 -3.07 10.45
CA LEU A 174 0.15 -3.60 10.61
C LEU A 174 0.26 -4.41 11.91
N ILE A 175 1.24 -5.31 11.96
CA ILE A 175 1.59 -6.07 13.13
C ILE A 175 2.90 -5.54 13.70
N SER A 176 2.83 -5.16 14.96
CA SER A 176 3.98 -4.71 15.71
C SER A 176 4.91 -5.86 16.08
N GLY A 177 6.16 -5.54 16.42
CA GLY A 177 7.18 -6.54 16.73
C GLY A 177 6.86 -7.32 18.00
N ASP A 178 6.06 -6.73 18.87
CA ASP A 178 5.46 -7.36 20.06
C ASP A 178 4.18 -8.17 19.75
N GLY A 179 3.78 -8.27 18.48
CA GLY A 179 2.57 -8.96 18.03
C GLY A 179 1.28 -8.16 18.21
N SER A 180 1.35 -6.93 18.75
CA SER A 180 0.18 -6.06 18.85
C SER A 180 -0.23 -5.51 17.47
N SER A 181 -1.49 -5.08 17.31
CA SER A 181 -2.00 -4.57 16.04
C SER A 181 -2.67 -3.21 16.21
N PRO A 182 -1.89 -2.14 16.49
CA PRO A 182 -2.43 -0.83 16.74
C PRO A 182 -3.25 -0.33 15.56
N LYS A 183 -4.35 0.40 15.84
CA LYS A 183 -5.16 1.03 14.79
C LYS A 183 -4.36 2.16 14.14
N GLY A 184 -3.75 1.88 12.99
CA GLY A 184 -3.15 2.90 12.13
C GLY A 184 -4.22 3.63 11.33
N SER A 185 -4.03 4.93 11.11
CA SER A 185 -4.81 5.71 10.15
C SER A 185 -3.97 5.98 8.90
N LEU A 186 -4.62 6.06 7.75
CA LEU A 186 -3.98 6.37 6.48
C LEU A 186 -3.85 7.89 6.31
N TYR A 187 -2.68 8.33 5.89
CA TYR A 187 -2.39 9.71 5.58
C TYR A 187 -1.71 9.83 4.23
N TYR A 188 -2.05 10.88 3.49
CA TYR A 188 -1.29 11.34 2.33
C TYR A 188 -0.32 12.44 2.76
N LEU A 189 0.95 12.25 2.44
CA LEU A 189 2.06 13.16 2.70
C LEU A 189 2.38 13.92 1.41
N GLY A 190 1.72 15.06 1.18
CA GLY A 190 1.80 15.80 -0.08
C GLY A 190 3.19 16.37 -0.39
N GLY A 191 4.05 16.55 0.62
CA GLY A 191 5.44 17.00 0.41
C GLY A 191 6.35 15.95 -0.23
N SER A 192 6.05 14.66 -0.04
CA SER A 192 6.82 13.53 -0.57
C SER A 192 6.05 12.72 -1.61
N ASP A 193 4.79 13.08 -1.87
CA ASP A 193 3.82 12.29 -2.65
C ASP A 193 3.83 10.81 -2.24
N ALA A 194 3.57 10.57 -0.95
CA ALA A 194 3.61 9.23 -0.36
C ALA A 194 2.41 9.00 0.57
N PHE A 195 2.03 7.74 0.74
CA PHE A 195 1.07 7.36 1.79
C PHE A 195 1.77 6.77 3.01
N ALA A 196 1.24 7.11 4.18
CA ALA A 196 1.73 6.62 5.47
C ALA A 196 0.60 5.95 6.27
N ILE A 197 0.98 4.97 7.08
CA ILE A 197 0.11 4.35 8.09
C ILE A 197 0.69 4.72 9.45
N THR A 198 -0.07 5.48 10.24
CA THR A 198 0.44 5.97 11.53
C THR A 198 -0.69 6.23 12.53
N ASN A 199 -0.38 5.99 13.79
CA ASN A 199 -1.15 6.41 14.97
C ASN A 199 -0.60 7.70 15.61
N ALA A 200 0.55 8.19 15.14
CA ALA A 200 1.31 9.30 15.71
C ALA A 200 1.66 10.33 14.62
N ILE A 201 0.65 10.97 14.04
CA ILE A 201 0.82 11.91 12.91
C ILE A 201 1.71 13.12 13.25
N ASN A 202 1.74 13.48 14.53
CA ASN A 202 2.62 14.50 15.10
C ASN A 202 4.12 14.15 14.99
N LYS A 203 4.49 12.94 14.52
CA LYS A 203 5.88 12.58 14.20
C LYS A 203 6.28 12.98 12.76
N PHE A 204 5.33 13.37 11.91
CA PHE A 204 5.56 13.82 10.53
C PHE A 204 5.66 15.35 10.37
N LYS A 205 6.02 16.11 11.42
CA LYS A 205 6.02 17.59 11.46
C LYS A 205 6.79 18.30 10.33
N GLY A 206 7.65 17.61 9.59
CA GLY A 206 8.36 18.15 8.42
C GLY A 206 7.56 18.14 7.10
N SER A 207 6.43 17.45 7.02
CA SER A 207 5.61 17.41 5.81
C SER A 207 4.74 18.67 5.68
N LYS A 208 4.91 19.42 4.59
CA LYS A 208 4.15 20.67 4.32
C LYS A 208 2.64 20.45 4.22
N THR A 209 2.21 19.26 3.83
CA THR A 209 0.80 18.89 3.69
C THR A 209 0.61 17.46 4.15
N ILE A 210 -0.28 17.27 5.12
CA ILE A 210 -0.67 15.98 5.66
C ILE A 210 -2.19 15.94 5.60
N VAL A 211 -2.73 14.98 4.85
CA VAL A 211 -4.18 14.82 4.68
C VAL A 211 -4.57 13.44 5.18
N PRO A 212 -5.49 13.29 6.15
CA PRO A 212 -6.03 11.98 6.46
C PRO A 212 -6.86 11.48 5.28
N VAL A 213 -6.68 10.22 4.88
CA VAL A 213 -7.32 9.67 3.69
C VAL A 213 -8.05 8.36 3.96
N THR A 214 -9.02 8.05 3.11
CA THR A 214 -9.68 6.75 3.04
C THR A 214 -9.46 6.14 1.66
N PHE A 215 -9.38 4.81 1.61
CA PHE A 215 -9.17 4.04 0.39
C PHE A 215 -10.44 3.25 0.07
N THR A 216 -10.91 3.37 -1.17
CA THR A 216 -12.10 2.63 -1.64
C THR A 216 -11.77 1.85 -2.90
N CYS A 217 -12.10 0.56 -2.91
CA CYS A 217 -11.96 -0.30 -4.07
C CYS A 217 -13.03 0.02 -5.12
N VAL A 218 -12.62 0.49 -6.31
CA VAL A 218 -13.52 0.80 -7.42
C VAL A 218 -13.18 -0.02 -8.67
N ARG A 219 -14.20 -0.55 -9.36
CA ARG A 219 -14.01 -1.47 -10.51
C ARG A 219 -13.61 -0.76 -11.80
N ARG A 220 -13.91 0.53 -11.92
CA ARG A 220 -13.63 1.38 -13.07
C ARG A 220 -13.15 2.73 -12.58
N LEU A 221 -12.30 3.37 -13.37
CA LEU A 221 -11.99 4.78 -13.18
C LEU A 221 -13.27 5.56 -13.43
N VAL A 222 -13.66 6.38 -12.47
CA VAL A 222 -14.75 7.33 -12.60
C VAL A 222 -14.23 8.45 -13.49
N SER A 223 -14.83 8.61 -14.68
CA SER A 223 -14.57 9.78 -15.51
C SER A 223 -15.13 11.03 -14.82
N PRO A 224 -14.45 12.18 -14.91
CA PRO A 224 -14.96 13.43 -14.36
C PRO A 224 -16.32 13.82 -14.94
#